data_AF-A0A1T4JN73-F1
#
_entry.id   AF-A0A1T4JN73-F1
#
_cell.length_a   1.000
_cell.length_b   1.000
_cell.length_c   1.000
_cell.angle_alpha   90.00
_cell.angle_beta   90.00
_cell.angle_gamma   90.00
#
_symmetry.space_group_name_H-M   'P 1'
#
loop_
_entity.id
_entity.type
_entity.pdbx_description
1 polymer ?
#
loop_
_entity_poly.entity_id
_entity_poly.type
_entity_poly.pdbx_seq_one_letter_code
_entity_poly.pdbx_strand_id
1 'polypeptide(L)'
;MKFAVHFLRNILAKTPKKDTKEFKEDIKALFRIQDIRIARVVKNELFKKYEGEKKYQASLTILDDGFEDAFTYLNESVIHSRLKSTNCLERLNEEIRRRERVIRIFPNVESAYRLIGAMLIDQDEEWLTADRTYIQM
;
A
#
# COMPACT_ATOMS: atom_id res chain seq x y z
N MET A 1 -5.84 6.68 -4.75
CA MET A 1 -5.45 6.13 -3.44
C MET A 1 -4.17 5.31 -3.60
N LYS A 2 -2.99 5.91 -3.37
CA LYS A 2 -1.69 5.22 -3.46
C LYS A 2 -1.30 4.74 -2.07
N PHE A 3 -1.44 3.44 -1.83
CA PHE A 3 -1.17 2.82 -0.54
C PHE A 3 0.32 2.89 -0.19
N ALA A 4 0.66 2.94 1.10
CA ALA A 4 2.01 3.17 1.61
C ALA A 4 3.08 2.22 1.01
N VAL A 5 2.74 0.96 0.76
CA VAL A 5 3.65 -0.01 0.12
C VAL A 5 3.98 0.34 -1.34
N HIS A 6 2.97 0.75 -2.12
CA HIS A 6 3.17 1.17 -3.50
C HIS A 6 3.90 2.50 -3.58
N PHE A 7 3.62 3.40 -2.63
CA PHE A 7 4.33 4.67 -2.51
C PHE A 7 5.82 4.46 -2.21
N LEU A 8 6.15 3.60 -1.25
CA LEU A 8 7.54 3.20 -0.97
C LEU A 8 8.22 2.61 -2.22
N ARG A 9 7.56 1.70 -2.93
CA ARG A 9 8.09 1.13 -4.18
C ARG A 9 8.38 2.18 -5.24
N ASN A 10 7.48 3.16 -5.41
CA ASN A 10 7.66 4.24 -6.38
C ASN A 10 8.86 5.12 -6.06
N ILE A 11 9.08 5.47 -4.78
CA ILE A 11 10.25 6.22 -4.33
C ILE A 11 11.53 5.44 -4.62
N LEU A 12 11.56 4.15 -4.23
CA LEU A 12 12.72 3.27 -4.39
C LEU A 12 13.05 2.96 -5.86
N ALA A 13 12.05 2.99 -6.76
CA ALA A 13 12.24 2.79 -8.19
C ALA A 13 12.98 3.95 -8.87
N LYS A 14 12.87 5.17 -8.33
CA LYS A 14 13.61 6.35 -8.81
C LYS A 14 14.96 6.54 -8.12
N THR A 15 15.23 5.75 -7.08
CA THR A 15 16.51 5.78 -6.39
C THR A 15 17.60 5.09 -7.24
N PRO A 16 18.81 5.67 -7.35
CA PRO A 16 19.92 5.04 -8.05
C PRO A 16 20.24 3.63 -7.53
N LYS A 17 20.80 2.77 -8.41
CA LYS A 17 21.13 1.38 -8.07
C LYS A 17 22.45 1.22 -7.29
N LYS A 18 23.42 2.14 -7.46
CA LYS A 18 24.76 2.11 -6.84
C LYS A 18 24.84 3.06 -5.65
N ASP A 19 25.46 2.62 -4.55
CA ASP A 19 25.74 3.42 -3.35
C ASP A 19 24.52 4.14 -2.75
N THR A 20 23.40 3.42 -2.66
CA THR A 20 22.12 3.94 -2.13
C THR A 20 21.60 3.16 -0.93
N LYS A 21 22.42 2.29 -0.33
CA LYS A 21 22.00 1.43 0.78
C LYS A 21 21.44 2.24 1.96
N GLU A 22 22.19 3.27 2.35
CA GLU A 22 21.83 4.16 3.46
C GLU A 22 20.51 4.90 3.18
N PHE A 23 20.38 5.55 2.02
CA PHE A 23 19.14 6.23 1.60
C PHE A 23 17.92 5.29 1.64
N LYS A 24 18.08 4.04 1.17
CA LYS A 24 16.99 3.06 1.17
C LYS A 24 16.61 2.62 2.59
N GLU A 25 17.58 2.48 3.50
CA GLU A 25 17.33 2.14 4.90
C GLU A 25 16.60 3.27 5.62
N ASP A 26 17.06 4.50 5.41
CA ASP A 26 16.47 5.73 5.93
C ASP A 26 15.01 5.92 5.49
N ILE A 27 14.73 5.77 4.18
CA ILE A 27 13.36 5.80 3.66
C ILE A 27 12.52 4.67 4.27
N LYS A 28 13.05 3.44 4.37
CA LYS A 28 12.31 2.34 5.00
C LYS A 28 12.01 2.61 6.48
N ALA A 29 12.91 3.28 7.20
CA ALA A 29 12.70 3.66 8.59
C ALA A 29 11.54 4.65 8.73
N LEU A 30 11.43 5.63 7.83
CA LEU A 30 10.30 6.56 7.77
C LEU A 30 8.94 5.83 7.70
N PHE A 31 8.83 4.80 6.86
CA PHE A 31 7.58 4.03 6.69
C PHE A 31 7.23 3.10 7.87
N ARG A 32 8.14 2.93 8.84
CA ARG A 32 7.87 2.16 10.08
C ARG A 32 7.27 3.03 11.18
N ILE A 33 7.37 4.34 11.07
CA ILE A 33 6.84 5.30 12.04
C ILE A 33 5.31 5.19 12.09
N GLN A 34 4.76 5.28 13.31
CA GLN A 34 3.32 5.20 13.59
C GLN A 34 2.73 6.53 14.09
N ASP A 35 3.54 7.57 14.30
CA ASP A 35 3.07 8.93 14.63
C ASP A 35 3.35 9.88 13.46
N ILE A 36 2.31 10.50 12.92
CA ILE A 36 2.40 11.42 11.78
C ILE A 36 3.28 12.65 12.06
N ARG A 37 3.33 13.12 13.31
CA ARG A 37 4.17 14.27 13.72
C ARG A 37 5.64 13.90 13.64
N ILE A 38 6.00 12.72 14.15
CA ILE A 38 7.37 12.20 14.08
C ILE A 38 7.74 11.92 12.62
N ALA A 39 6.83 11.35 11.83
CA ALA A 39 7.06 11.08 10.41
C ALA A 39 7.36 12.38 9.62
N ARG A 40 6.65 13.49 9.91
CA ARG A 40 6.94 14.80 9.30
C ARG A 40 8.32 15.33 9.68
N VAL A 41 8.72 15.20 10.94
CA VAL A 41 10.06 15.62 11.39
C VAL A 41 11.14 14.82 10.66
N VAL A 42 11.04 13.49 10.67
CA VAL A 42 12.00 12.60 10.00
C VAL A 42 12.03 12.84 8.49
N LYS A 43 10.88 13.07 7.84
CA LYS A 43 10.84 13.47 6.43
C LYS A 43 11.70 14.71 6.19
N ASN A 44 11.54 15.76 7.00
CA ASN A 44 12.30 17.00 6.84
C ASN A 44 13.81 16.81 7.08
N GLU A 45 14.19 15.95 8.02
CA GLU A 45 15.60 15.59 8.24
C GLU A 45 16.19 14.84 7.04
N LEU A 46 15.44 13.90 6.46
CA LEU A 46 15.85 13.19 5.24
C LEU A 46 16.00 14.13 4.05
N PHE A 47 15.10 15.10 3.91
CA PHE A 47 15.23 16.15 2.91
C PHE A 47 16.55 16.90 3.07
N LYS A 48 16.82 17.44 4.26
CA LYS A 48 18.07 18.17 4.54
C LYS A 48 19.31 17.32 4.30
N LYS A 49 19.27 16.04 4.64
CA LYS A 49 20.39 15.10 4.47
C LYS A 49 20.73 14.85 3.00
N TYR A 50 19.72 14.77 2.12
CA TYR A 50 19.88 14.30 0.74
C TYR A 50 19.62 15.35 -0.35
N GLU A 51 19.13 16.54 -0.01
CA GLU A 51 18.82 17.61 -0.96
C GLU A 51 20.03 18.03 -1.82
N GLY A 52 21.24 18.02 -1.24
CA GLY A 52 22.48 18.34 -1.96
C GLY A 52 22.88 17.31 -3.04
N GLU A 53 22.27 16.12 -3.02
CA GLU A 53 22.60 15.04 -3.95
C GLU A 53 21.59 14.98 -5.11
N LYS A 54 21.98 15.51 -6.28
CA LYS A 54 21.14 15.51 -7.49
C LYS A 54 20.55 14.14 -7.86
N LYS A 55 21.23 13.06 -7.51
CA LYS A 55 20.78 11.68 -7.79
C LYS A 55 19.54 11.26 -6.99
N TYR A 56 19.23 11.93 -5.88
CA TYR A 56 18.05 11.63 -5.05
C TYR A 56 16.89 12.60 -5.24
N GLN A 57 17.09 13.72 -5.95
CA GLN A 57 16.07 14.75 -6.19
C GLN A 57 14.74 14.16 -6.69
N ALA A 58 14.77 13.25 -7.67
CA ALA A 58 13.54 12.62 -8.17
C ALA A 58 12.82 11.75 -7.11
N SER A 59 13.55 11.05 -6.24
CA SER A 59 12.96 10.29 -5.13
C SER A 59 12.42 11.21 -4.04
N LEU A 60 13.09 12.33 -3.77
CA LEU A 60 12.66 13.34 -2.81
C LEU A 60 11.38 14.03 -3.30
N THR A 61 11.29 14.49 -4.55
CA THR A 61 10.07 15.09 -5.10
C THR A 61 8.86 14.16 -4.95
N ILE A 62 9.01 12.87 -5.28
CA ILE A 62 7.93 11.89 -5.10
C ILE A 62 7.55 11.76 -3.62
N LEU A 63 8.55 11.74 -2.73
CA LEU A 63 8.30 11.70 -1.29
C LEU A 63 7.53 12.95 -0.84
N ASP A 64 7.88 14.15 -1.30
CA ASP A 64 7.20 15.38 -0.90
C ASP A 64 5.74 15.39 -1.33
N ASP A 65 5.52 15.21 -2.64
CA ASP A 65 4.23 15.33 -3.30
C ASP A 65 3.20 14.32 -2.77
N GLY A 66 3.66 13.11 -2.41
CA GLY A 66 2.78 12.03 -1.98
C GLY A 66 2.76 11.76 -0.48
N PHE A 67 3.50 12.50 0.35
CA PHE A 67 3.64 12.19 1.77
C PHE A 67 2.31 12.27 2.51
N GLU A 68 1.59 13.39 2.40
CA GLU A 68 0.35 13.61 3.15
C GLU A 68 -0.71 12.58 2.78
N ASP A 69 -0.87 12.29 1.48
CA ASP A 69 -1.76 11.25 0.97
C ASP A 69 -1.40 9.85 1.51
N ALA A 70 -0.12 9.49 1.48
CA ALA A 70 0.32 8.15 1.87
C ALA A 70 0.33 7.91 3.39
N PHE A 71 0.44 8.97 4.20
CA PHE A 71 0.50 8.90 5.66
C PHE A 71 -0.82 9.30 6.35
N THR A 72 -1.86 9.68 5.60
CA THR A 72 -3.18 10.06 6.13
C THR A 72 -3.77 9.02 7.11
N TYR A 73 -3.55 7.73 6.85
CA TYR A 73 -4.05 6.63 7.70
C TYR A 73 -3.48 6.64 9.14
N LEU A 74 -2.37 7.36 9.40
CA LEU A 74 -1.82 7.53 10.75
C LEU A 74 -2.57 8.56 11.59
N ASN A 75 -3.48 9.33 10.99
CA ASN A 75 -4.28 10.34 11.68
C ASN A 75 -5.56 9.74 12.31
N GLU A 76 -5.84 8.46 12.05
CA GLU A 76 -6.96 7.74 12.65
C GLU A 76 -6.58 7.19 14.03
N SER A 77 -7.54 7.16 14.96
CA SER A 77 -7.34 6.69 16.35
C SER A 77 -6.99 5.21 16.44
N VAL A 78 -7.28 4.42 15.39
CA VAL A 78 -6.94 3.00 15.28
C VAL A 78 -6.02 2.82 14.07
N ILE A 79 -4.74 2.54 14.31
CA ILE A 79 -3.79 2.29 13.22
C ILE A 79 -4.03 0.89 12.66
N HIS A 80 -4.85 0.79 11.63
CA HIS A 80 -5.05 -0.46 10.91
C HIS A 80 -3.84 -0.75 10.02
N SER A 81 -2.88 -1.52 10.54
CA SER A 81 -1.65 -1.92 9.82
C SER A 81 -1.91 -2.53 8.43
N ARG A 82 -3.09 -3.12 8.20
CA ARG A 82 -3.48 -3.72 6.91
C ARG A 82 -3.98 -2.70 5.88
N LEU A 83 -4.39 -1.49 6.28
CA LEU A 83 -4.69 -0.38 5.35
C LEU A 83 -3.45 0.14 4.61
N LYS A 84 -2.25 -0.29 5.00
CA LYS A 84 -0.99 0.10 4.33
C LYS A 84 -0.82 -0.50 2.93
N SER A 85 -1.64 -1.50 2.54
CA SER A 85 -1.49 -2.21 1.27
C SER A 85 -2.83 -2.58 0.64
N THR A 86 -2.86 -2.70 -0.69
CA THR A 86 -3.98 -3.27 -1.47
C THR A 86 -3.90 -4.77 -1.64
N ASN A 87 -2.94 -5.45 -1.03
CA ASN A 87 -2.67 -6.87 -1.28
C ASN A 87 -3.92 -7.74 -1.15
N CYS A 88 -4.80 -7.44 -0.20
CA CYS A 88 -6.05 -8.18 0.00
C CYS A 88 -7.03 -7.98 -1.16
N LEU A 89 -7.19 -6.74 -1.63
CA LEU A 89 -8.03 -6.42 -2.78
C LEU A 89 -7.42 -6.95 -4.09
N GLU A 90 -6.10 -6.87 -4.25
CA GLU A 90 -5.38 -7.43 -5.39
C GLU A 90 -5.55 -8.95 -5.45
N ARG A 91 -5.38 -9.64 -4.33
CA ARG A 91 -5.59 -11.10 -4.22
C ARG A 91 -7.03 -11.49 -4.53
N LEU A 92 -8.01 -10.74 -4.00
CA LEU A 92 -9.43 -10.97 -4.29
C LEU A 92 -9.73 -10.81 -5.79
N ASN A 93 -9.21 -9.74 -6.41
CA ASN A 93 -9.35 -9.50 -7.84
C ASN A 93 -8.69 -10.60 -8.70
N GLU A 94 -7.51 -11.06 -8.31
CA GLU A 94 -6.83 -12.18 -8.98
C GLU A 94 -7.66 -13.46 -8.92
N GLU A 95 -8.27 -13.75 -7.78
CA GLU A 95 -9.08 -14.94 -7.62
C GLU A 95 -10.38 -14.87 -8.43
N ILE A 96 -11.01 -13.69 -8.51
CA ILE A 96 -12.15 -13.44 -9.42
C ILE A 96 -11.72 -13.71 -10.87
N ARG A 97 -10.59 -13.14 -11.31
CA ARG A 97 -10.06 -13.34 -12.68
C ARG A 97 -9.69 -14.80 -12.95
N ARG A 98 -9.22 -15.54 -11.95
CA ARG A 98 -8.88 -16.97 -12.09
C ARG A 98 -10.12 -17.81 -12.40
N ARG A 99 -11.23 -17.55 -11.72
CA ARG A 99 -12.52 -18.24 -11.93
C ARG A 99 -13.21 -17.77 -13.22
N GLU A 100 -13.14 -16.47 -13.52
CA GLU A 100 -13.60 -15.91 -14.81
C GLU A 100 -12.92 -16.62 -16.00
N ARG A 101 -11.60 -16.82 -15.94
CA ARG A 101 -10.82 -17.44 -17.03
C ARG A 101 -11.30 -18.87 -17.37
N VAL A 102 -11.80 -19.61 -16.38
CA VAL A 102 -12.35 -20.96 -16.59
C VAL A 102 -13.71 -20.90 -17.28
N ILE A 103 -14.56 -19.95 -16.89
CA ILE A 103 -15.93 -19.78 -17.41
C ILE A 103 -15.92 -19.23 -18.84
N ARG A 104 -14.96 -18.36 -19.17
CA ARG A 104 -14.75 -17.70 -20.48
C ARG A 104 -15.88 -16.76 -20.93
N ILE A 105 -17.13 -17.21 -20.93
CA ILE A 105 -18.30 -16.42 -21.37
C ILE A 105 -19.45 -16.66 -20.39
N PHE A 106 -20.01 -15.59 -19.84
CA PHE A 106 -21.20 -15.65 -19.02
C PHE A 106 -22.46 -15.58 -19.89
N PRO A 107 -23.50 -16.39 -19.59
CA PRO A 107 -24.76 -16.36 -20.33
C PRO A 107 -25.55 -15.06 -20.14
N ASN A 108 -25.35 -14.35 -19.02
CA ASN A 108 -25.91 -13.02 -18.74
C ASN A 108 -25.18 -12.35 -17.57
N VAL A 109 -25.42 -11.05 -17.37
CA VAL A 109 -24.79 -10.27 -16.28
C VAL A 109 -25.16 -10.83 -14.90
N GLU A 110 -26.41 -11.25 -14.70
CA GLU A 110 -26.88 -11.83 -13.43
C GLU A 110 -26.09 -13.08 -13.01
N SER A 111 -25.68 -13.91 -13.98
CA SER A 111 -24.85 -15.09 -13.70
C SER A 111 -23.44 -14.71 -13.22
N ALA A 112 -22.88 -13.60 -13.72
CA ALA A 112 -21.63 -13.07 -13.24
C ALA A 112 -21.77 -12.49 -11.82
N TYR A 113 -22.86 -11.75 -11.54
CA TYR A 113 -23.14 -11.24 -10.20
C TYR A 113 -23.29 -12.35 -9.17
N ARG A 114 -23.98 -13.44 -9.50
CA ARG A 114 -24.11 -14.59 -8.58
C ARG A 114 -22.76 -15.22 -8.26
N LEU A 115 -21.88 -15.39 -9.24
CA LEU A 115 -20.56 -15.95 -9.01
C LEU A 115 -19.73 -15.04 -8.11
N ILE A 116 -19.63 -13.76 -8.47
CA ILE A 116 -18.83 -12.79 -7.71
C ILE A 116 -19.40 -12.64 -6.30
N GLY A 117 -20.72 -12.56 -6.16
CA GLY A 117 -21.41 -12.51 -4.87
C GLY A 117 -21.11 -13.71 -3.99
N ALA A 118 -21.22 -14.93 -4.52
CA ALA A 118 -20.86 -16.14 -3.78
C ALA A 118 -19.40 -16.12 -3.32
N MET A 119 -18.47 -15.72 -4.18
CA MET A 119 -17.05 -15.59 -3.82
C MET A 119 -16.79 -14.55 -2.73
N LEU A 120 -17.53 -13.44 -2.73
CA LEU A 120 -17.41 -12.40 -1.72
C LEU A 120 -17.95 -12.88 -0.37
N ILE A 121 -19.03 -13.66 -0.36
CA ILE A 121 -19.58 -14.27 0.86
C ILE A 121 -18.56 -15.25 1.45
N ASP A 122 -18.00 -16.16 0.63
CA ASP A 122 -16.97 -17.10 1.09
C ASP A 122 -15.76 -16.36 1.69
N GLN A 123 -15.36 -15.24 1.08
CA GLN A 123 -14.24 -14.43 1.55
C GLN A 123 -14.55 -13.71 2.87
N ASP A 124 -15.77 -13.21 3.04
CA ASP A 124 -16.23 -12.58 4.28
C ASP A 124 -16.26 -13.59 5.44
N GLU A 125 -16.78 -14.80 5.20
CA GLU A 125 -16.73 -15.89 6.18
C GLU A 125 -15.29 -16.26 6.58
N GLU A 126 -14.37 -16.32 5.62
CA GLU A 126 -12.94 -16.54 5.89
C GLU A 126 -12.34 -15.40 6.75
N TRP A 127 -12.72 -14.15 6.50
CA TRP A 127 -12.23 -13.00 7.27
C TRP A 127 -12.77 -12.96 8.70
N LEU A 128 -14.01 -13.40 8.90
CA LEU A 128 -14.64 -13.52 10.22
C LEU A 128 -14.04 -14.68 11.04
N THR A 129 -13.66 -15.78 10.37
CA THR A 129 -13.13 -16.99 11.02
C THR A 129 -11.60 -16.99 11.18
N ALA A 130 -10.89 -16.09 10.48
CA ALA A 130 -9.44 -15.99 10.60
C ALA A 130 -8.99 -15.50 11.99
N ASP A 131 -8.02 -16.20 12.59
CA ASP A 131 -7.39 -15.90 13.91
C ASP A 131 -6.86 -14.45 14.07
N ARG A 132 -6.74 -13.70 12.98
CA ARG A 132 -6.33 -12.30 12.98
C ARG A 132 -7.39 -11.47 12.28
N THR A 133 -8.29 -10.88 13.07
CA THR A 133 -9.37 -9.97 12.63
C THR A 133 -8.82 -8.95 11.62
N TYR A 134 -9.44 -8.88 10.45
CA TYR A 134 -8.95 -8.06 9.33
C TYR A 134 -9.11 -6.56 9.58
N ILE A 135 -10.23 -6.18 10.20
CA ILE A 135 -10.55 -4.84 10.69
C ILE A 135 -11.13 -5.06 12.08
N GLN A 136 -10.46 -4.55 13.12
CA GLN A 136 -11.13 -4.41 14.42
C GLN A 136 -12.06 -3.20 14.30
N MET A 137 -13.36 -3.46 14.27
CA MET A 137 -14.38 -2.40 14.35
C MET A 137 -14.46 -1.84 15.76
#